data_AF-A0A200R8L5-F1
#
_entry.id   AF-A0A200R8L5-F1
#
_cell.length_a   1.000
_cell.length_b   1.000
_cell.length_c   1.000
_cell.angle_alpha   90.00
_cell.angle_beta   90.00
_cell.angle_gamma   90.00
#
_symmetry.space_group_name_H-M   'P 1'
#
loop_
_entity.id
_entity.type
_entity.pdbx_description
1 polymer ?
#
loop_
_entity_poly.entity_id
_entity_poly.type
_entity_poly.pdbx_seq_one_letter_code
_entity_poly.pdbx_strand_id
1 'polypeptide(L)'
;MLSVEGMHLGLSPWRFELMWLEDEGLPQLIKEWWDPSYIFCKKLQRLKDYLKQWNCDTFGRIDKKIEVILGKITAVDLKEEQNQITLGERCERENWRKEFTSLSKLEGIREHQRAKDIWGGGW
;
A
#
# COMPACT_ATOMS: atom_id res chain seq x y z
N MET A 1 -3.33 -7.55 -29.86
CA MET A 1 -2.58 -6.54 -29.08
C MET A 1 -3.40 -5.26 -29.10
N LEU A 2 -4.06 -4.92 -28.00
CA LEU A 2 -4.60 -3.57 -27.82
C LEU A 2 -3.78 -2.95 -26.69
N SER A 3 -2.82 -2.11 -27.08
CA SER A 3 -2.08 -1.26 -26.17
C SER A 3 -3.03 -0.16 -25.73
N VAL A 4 -3.53 -0.24 -24.50
CA VAL A 4 -4.07 0.94 -23.82
C VAL A 4 -2.85 1.66 -23.26
N GLU A 5 -2.24 2.49 -24.09
CA GLU A 5 -1.32 3.52 -23.63
C GLU A 5 -2.10 4.46 -22.71
N GLY A 6 -2.04 4.15 -21.42
CA GLY A 6 -2.51 5.02 -20.36
C GLY A 6 -1.78 6.35 -20.48
N MET A 7 -2.51 7.38 -20.90
CA MET A 7 -2.05 8.76 -20.97
C MET A 7 -1.59 9.22 -19.58
N HIS A 8 -0.29 9.09 -19.32
CA HIS A 8 0.40 9.82 -18.26
C HIS A 8 0.55 11.28 -18.69
N LEU A 9 -0.39 12.16 -18.32
CA LEU A 9 -0.21 13.61 -18.44
C LEU A 9 -0.58 14.31 -17.14
N GLY A 10 0.41 14.34 -16.25
CA GLY A 10 0.44 15.08 -15.00
C GLY A 10 1.10 14.25 -13.91
N LEU A 11 2.12 14.79 -13.23
CA LEU A 11 2.44 14.33 -11.88
C LEU A 11 1.14 14.42 -11.11
N SER A 12 0.55 13.27 -10.77
CA SER A 12 -0.68 13.28 -9.98
C SER A 12 -0.38 14.14 -8.75
N PRO A 13 -1.19 15.18 -8.47
CA PRO A 13 -1.01 15.97 -7.27
C PRO A 13 -0.88 15.03 -6.09
N TRP A 14 -0.06 15.40 -5.09
CA TRP A 14 -0.06 14.64 -3.84
C TRP A 14 -1.51 14.56 -3.34
N ARG A 15 -2.02 13.33 -3.27
CA ARG A 15 -3.38 13.02 -2.89
C ARG A 15 -3.36 12.15 -1.65
N PHE A 16 -4.39 12.31 -0.84
CA PHE A 16 -4.65 11.41 0.26
C PHE A 16 -5.08 10.05 -0.31
N GLU A 17 -4.43 8.97 0.09
CA GLU A 17 -4.82 7.60 -0.29
C GLU A 17 -5.68 7.01 0.82
N LEU A 18 -6.87 6.48 0.49
CA LEU A 18 -7.84 5.97 1.45
C LEU A 18 -7.28 4.83 2.30
N MET A 19 -6.34 4.06 1.77
CA MET A 19 -5.67 2.99 2.49
C MET A 19 -4.88 3.48 3.71
N TRP A 20 -4.55 4.78 3.79
CA TRP A 20 -3.89 5.36 4.97
C TRP A 20 -4.77 5.26 6.22
N LEU A 21 -6.09 5.21 6.05
CA LEU A 21 -7.05 5.05 7.16
C LEU A 21 -7.05 3.64 7.75
N GLU A 22 -6.42 2.68 7.09
CA GLU A 22 -6.26 1.31 7.61
C GLU A 22 -5.09 1.20 8.59
N ASP A 23 -4.24 2.23 8.71
CA ASP A 23 -3.18 2.29 9.72
C ASP A 23 -3.66 3.04 10.96
N GLU A 24 -3.89 2.29 12.04
CA GLU A 24 -4.36 2.82 13.33
C GLU A 24 -3.36 3.77 14.00
N GLY A 25 -2.08 3.72 13.60
CA GLY A 25 -1.01 4.57 14.13
C GLY A 25 -0.94 5.96 13.49
N LEU A 26 -1.57 6.15 12.32
CA LEU A 26 -1.54 7.43 11.59
C LEU A 26 -1.96 8.65 12.45
N PRO A 27 -3.03 8.62 13.26
CA PRO A 27 -3.41 9.77 14.09
C PRO A 27 -2.35 10.17 15.12
N GLN A 28 -1.62 9.20 15.66
CA GLN A 28 -0.54 9.44 16.61
C GLN A 28 0.68 10.05 15.91
N LEU A 29 1.06 9.51 14.75
CA LEU A 29 2.13 10.06 13.92
C LEU A 29 1.87 11.52 13.51
N ILE A 30 0.63 11.84 13.10
CA ILE A 30 0.25 13.22 12.75
C ILE A 30 0.45 14.17 13.93
N LYS A 31 0.10 13.75 15.17
CA LYS A 31 0.32 14.55 16.38
C LYS A 31 1.80 14.77 16.66
N GLU A 32 2.63 13.75 16.46
CA GLU A 32 4.08 13.82 16.67
C GLU A 32 4.77 14.74 15.65
N TRP A 33 4.31 14.73 14.39
CA TRP A 33 4.85 15.59 13.33
C TRP A 33 4.30 17.02 13.37
N TRP A 34 3.31 17.29 14.21
CA TRP A 34 2.67 18.59 14.30
C TRP A 34 3.52 19.59 15.08
N ASP A 35 4.08 20.58 14.37
CA ASP A 35 4.86 21.65 14.97
C ASP A 35 3.95 22.80 15.49
N PRO A 36 3.98 23.14 16.79
CA PRO A 36 3.18 24.24 17.34
C PRO A 36 3.65 25.63 16.90
N SER A 37 4.90 25.80 16.45
CA SER A 37 5.62 27.09 16.47
C SER A 37 5.72 27.84 15.13
N TYR A 38 5.17 27.31 14.03
CA TYR A 38 5.35 27.87 12.67
C TYR A 38 4.10 28.55 12.07
N ILE A 39 4.29 29.41 11.06
CA ILE A 39 3.21 29.92 10.19
C ILE A 39 2.42 28.73 9.62
N PHE A 40 1.09 28.78 9.68
CA PHE A 40 0.20 27.65 9.34
C PHE A 40 0.55 26.95 8.01
N CYS A 41 0.80 27.70 6.93
CA CYS A 41 1.19 27.13 5.63
C CYS A 41 2.48 26.28 5.69
N LYS A 42 3.44 26.68 6.52
CA LYS A 42 4.70 25.94 6.72
C LYS A 42 4.50 24.68 7.56
N LYS A 43 3.53 24.67 8.49
CA LYS A 43 3.12 23.45 9.22
C LYS A 43 2.62 22.39 8.24
N LEU A 44 1.71 22.80 7.35
CA LEU A 44 1.14 21.90 6.34
C LEU A 44 2.20 21.38 5.36
N GLN A 45 3.16 22.23 4.95
CA GLN A 45 4.28 21.80 4.09
C GLN A 45 5.12 20.70 4.77
N ARG A 46 5.53 20.90 6.03
CA ARG A 46 6.28 19.89 6.79
C ARG A 46 5.50 18.60 6.99
N LEU A 47 4.24 18.71 7.43
CA LEU A 47 3.39 17.54 7.64
C LEU A 47 3.20 16.74 6.35
N LYS A 48 3.00 17.43 5.22
CA LYS A 48 2.92 16.80 3.90
C LYS A 48 4.17 15.99 3.56
N ASP A 49 5.36 16.50 3.88
CA ASP A 49 6.61 15.79 3.58
C ASP A 49 6.81 14.57 4.49
N TYR A 50 6.46 14.66 5.78
CA TYR A 50 6.41 13.48 6.66
C TYR A 50 5.43 12.42 6.15
N LEU A 51 4.21 12.82 5.75
CA LEU A 51 3.21 11.91 5.21
C LEU A 51 3.66 11.23 3.91
N LYS A 52 4.39 11.93 3.03
CA LYS A 52 4.96 11.32 1.82
C LYS A 52 5.98 10.24 2.16
N GLN A 53 6.89 10.53 3.09
CA GLN A 53 7.92 9.57 3.49
C GLN A 53 7.28 8.34 4.13
N TRP A 54 6.38 8.55 5.10
CA TRP A 54 5.63 7.46 5.72
C TRP A 54 4.82 6.65 4.72
N ASN A 55 4.13 7.30 3.76
CA ASN A 55 3.41 6.58 2.72
C ASN A 55 4.36 5.69 1.89
N CYS A 56 5.54 6.20 1.53
CA CYS A 56 6.54 5.44 0.78
C CYS A 56 7.03 4.21 1.56
N ASP A 57 7.29 4.37 2.86
CA ASP A 57 7.83 3.33 3.72
C ASP A 57 6.78 2.26 4.07
N THR A 58 5.54 2.68 4.35
CA THR A 58 4.46 1.79 4.78
C THR A 58 3.78 1.11 3.59
N PHE A 59 3.36 1.89 2.59
CA PHE A 59 2.49 1.44 1.49
C PHE A 59 3.14 1.49 0.09
N GLY A 60 4.20 2.27 -0.10
CA GLY A 60 4.85 2.48 -1.41
C GLY A 60 5.47 1.22 -2.04
N ARG A 61 5.52 0.12 -1.31
CA ARG A 61 6.04 -1.19 -1.78
C ARG A 61 5.00 -2.31 -1.73
N ILE A 62 3.69 -2.01 -1.64
CA ILE A 62 2.64 -3.04 -1.60
C ILE A 62 2.78 -4.03 -2.76
N ASP A 63 2.96 -3.55 -3.99
CA ASP A 63 3.08 -4.40 -5.18
C ASP A 63 4.23 -5.41 -5.06
N LYS A 64 5.40 -4.93 -4.62
CA LYS A 64 6.59 -5.77 -4.38
C LYS A 64 6.39 -6.72 -3.20
N LYS A 65 5.71 -6.30 -2.14
CA LYS A 65 5.39 -7.15 -0.98
C LYS A 65 4.46 -8.29 -1.42
N ILE A 66 3.44 -7.98 -2.21
CA ILE A 66 2.53 -8.96 -2.80
C ILE A 66 3.30 -9.98 -3.65
N GLU A 67 4.15 -9.53 -4.56
CA GLU A 67 4.97 -10.40 -5.42
C GLU A 67 5.84 -11.35 -4.60
N VAL A 68 6.54 -10.83 -3.59
CA VAL A 68 7.40 -11.63 -2.70
C VAL A 68 6.59 -12.67 -1.93
N ILE A 69 5.44 -12.29 -1.37
CA ILE A 69 4.59 -13.20 -0.60
C ILE A 69 4.01 -14.30 -1.49
N LEU A 70 3.53 -13.95 -2.68
CA LEU A 70 3.07 -14.93 -3.67
C LEU A 70 4.18 -15.91 -4.03
N GLY A 71 5.39 -15.44 -4.29
CA GLY A 71 6.55 -16.31 -4.56
C GLY A 71 6.83 -17.28 -3.42
N LYS A 72 6.73 -16.85 -2.16
CA LYS A 72 6.89 -17.72 -0.97
C LYS A 72 5.79 -18.78 -0.88
N ILE A 73 4.53 -18.39 -1.10
CA ILE A 73 3.38 -19.31 -1.09
C ILE A 73 3.56 -20.36 -2.19
N THR A 74 3.86 -19.95 -3.42
CA THR A 74 4.10 -20.85 -4.55
C THR A 74 5.25 -21.82 -4.28
N ALA A 75 6.35 -21.36 -3.68
CA ALA A 75 7.47 -22.24 -3.34
C ALA A 75 7.07 -23.34 -2.35
N VAL A 76 6.23 -23.04 -1.36
CA VAL A 76 5.73 -24.04 -0.40
C VAL A 76 4.69 -24.97 -1.03
N ASP A 77 3.82 -24.44 -1.91
CA ASP A 77 2.85 -25.26 -2.62
C ASP A 77 3.55 -26.30 -3.53
N LEU A 78 4.63 -25.92 -4.23
CA LEU A 78 5.45 -26.85 -5.01
C LEU A 78 6.15 -27.93 -4.15
N LYS A 79 6.59 -27.59 -2.93
CA LYS A 79 7.13 -28.57 -1.99
C LYS A 79 6.06 -29.53 -1.46
N GLU A 80 4.82 -29.06 -1.31
CA GLU A 80 3.70 -29.91 -0.91
C GLU A 80 3.36 -30.95 -1.99
N GLU A 81 3.39 -30.57 -3.28
CA GLU A 81 3.24 -31.51 -4.40
C GLU A 81 4.29 -32.63 -4.38
N GLN A 82 5.50 -32.31 -3.90
CA GLN A 82 6.61 -33.27 -3.74
C GLN A 82 6.52 -34.07 -2.43
N ASN A 83 5.49 -33.87 -1.58
CA ASN A 83 5.35 -34.43 -0.24
C ASN A 83 6.54 -34.14 0.70
N GLN A 84 7.25 -33.04 0.50
CA GLN A 84 8.46 -32.66 1.26
C GLN A 84 8.21 -31.53 2.27
N ILE A 85 6.95 -31.15 2.49
CA ILE A 85 6.58 -30.02 3.34
C ILE A 85 6.61 -30.36 4.84
N THR A 86 7.18 -29.46 5.64
CA THR A 86 7.22 -29.57 7.10
C THR A 86 5.99 -28.92 7.76
N LEU A 87 5.70 -29.28 9.02
CA LEU A 87 4.65 -28.61 9.81
C LEU A 87 4.92 -27.11 10.01
N GLY A 88 6.20 -26.73 10.15
CA GLY A 88 6.61 -25.32 10.28
C GLY A 88 6.28 -24.52 9.02
N GLU A 89 6.65 -25.03 7.84
CA GLU A 89 6.34 -24.39 6.56
C GLU A 89 4.83 -24.28 6.30
N ARG A 90 4.02 -25.27 6.75
CA ARG A 90 2.55 -25.15 6.70
C ARG A 90 2.02 -23.97 7.52
N CYS A 91 2.59 -23.75 8.71
CA CYS A 91 2.21 -22.64 9.58
C CYS A 91 2.65 -21.29 8.98
N GLU A 92 3.87 -21.22 8.44
CA GLU A 92 4.37 -20.01 7.75
C GLU A 92 3.53 -19.67 6.53
N ARG A 93 3.13 -20.65 5.73
CA ARG A 93 2.21 -20.45 4.60
C ARG A 93 0.90 -19.81 5.03
N GLU A 94 0.33 -20.24 6.15
CA GLU A 94 -0.90 -19.63 6.67
C GLU A 94 -0.70 -18.17 7.08
N ASN A 95 0.45 -17.85 7.69
CA ASN A 95 0.81 -16.46 7.99
C ASN A 95 0.97 -15.62 6.72
N TRP A 96 1.63 -16.14 5.69
CA TRP A 96 1.77 -15.45 4.40
C TRP A 96 0.42 -15.27 3.69
N ARG A 97 -0.51 -16.23 3.79
CA ARG A 97 -1.87 -16.09 3.24
C ARG A 97 -2.66 -14.97 3.94
N LYS A 98 -2.53 -14.84 5.26
CA LYS A 98 -3.12 -13.73 6.01
C LYS A 98 -2.51 -12.39 5.60
N GLU A 99 -1.18 -12.34 5.46
CA GLU A 99 -0.46 -11.14 5.02
C GLU A 99 -0.87 -10.74 3.59
N PHE A 100 -0.95 -11.70 2.67
CA PHE A 100 -1.44 -11.50 1.31
C PHE A 100 -2.87 -10.94 1.28
N THR A 101 -3.76 -11.48 2.10
CA THR A 101 -5.15 -11.01 2.21
C THR A 101 -5.21 -9.56 2.68
N SER A 102 -4.40 -9.21 3.69
CA SER A 102 -4.28 -7.84 4.19
C SER A 102 -3.78 -6.88 3.09
N LEU A 103 -2.71 -7.24 2.38
CA LEU A 103 -2.15 -6.42 1.31
C LEU A 103 -3.12 -6.24 0.14
N SER A 104 -3.85 -7.31 -0.23
CA SER A 104 -4.85 -7.28 -1.29
C SER A 104 -6.03 -6.37 -0.95
N LYS A 105 -6.42 -6.28 0.33
CA LYS A 105 -7.40 -5.29 0.79
C LYS A 105 -6.92 -3.87 0.55
N LEU A 106 -5.68 -3.55 0.93
CA LEU A 106 -5.08 -2.23 0.73
C LEU A 106 -5.01 -1.86 -0.75
N GLU A 107 -4.58 -2.81 -1.59
CA GLU A 107 -4.52 -2.64 -3.03
C GLU A 107 -5.91 -2.38 -3.64
N GLY A 108 -6.92 -3.14 -3.21
CA GLY A 108 -8.31 -2.92 -3.64
C GLY A 108 -8.84 -1.53 -3.28
N ILE A 109 -8.49 -1.01 -2.11
CA ILE A 109 -8.85 0.37 -1.71
C ILE A 109 -8.17 1.38 -2.63
N ARG A 110 -6.88 1.21 -2.91
CA ARG A 110 -6.08 2.09 -3.78
C ARG A 110 -6.67 2.15 -5.20
N GLU A 111 -6.96 1.00 -5.78
CA GLU A 111 -7.51 0.90 -7.13
C GLU A 111 -8.93 1.43 -7.24
N HIS A 112 -9.78 1.17 -6.24
CA HIS A 112 -11.14 1.73 -6.20
C HIS A 112 -11.13 3.27 -6.13
N GLN A 113 -10.21 3.84 -5.34
CA GLN A 113 -10.04 5.28 -5.28
C GLN A 113 -9.55 5.84 -6.62
N ARG A 114 -8.52 5.22 -7.22
CA ARG A 114 -8.01 5.62 -8.54
C ARG A 114 -9.10 5.58 -9.61
N ALA A 115 -9.92 4.54 -9.62
CA ALA A 115 -11.03 4.43 -10.55
C ALA A 115 -12.00 5.60 -10.38
N LYS A 116 -12.44 5.91 -9.15
CA LYS A 116 -13.32 7.06 -8.87
C LYS A 116 -12.71 8.39 -9.30
N ASP A 117 -11.42 8.59 -9.08
CA ASP A 117 -10.72 9.81 -9.44
C ASP A 117 -10.67 10.03 -10.97
N ILE A 118 -10.60 8.96 -11.75
CA ILE A 118 -10.62 9.02 -13.23
C ILE A 118 -12.01 9.41 -13.75
N TRP A 119 -13.08 8.87 -13.15
CA TRP A 119 -14.46 9.12 -13.61
C TRP A 119 -15.11 10.37 -12.99
N GLY A 120 -14.61 10.85 -11.85
CA GLY A 120 -15.17 12.00 -11.11
C GLY A 120 -14.54 13.36 -11.45
N GLY A 121 -13.47 13.40 -12.26
CA GLY A 121 -12.71 14.62 -12.59
C GLY A 121 -13.27 15.46 -13.75
N GLY A 122 -14.56 15.34 -14.06
CA GLY A 122 -15.23 16.06 -15.15
C GLY A 122 -16.28 17.04 -14.65
N TRP A 123 -15.87 18.08 -13.91
CA TRP A 123 -16.64 19.31 -13.65
C TRP A 123 -15.69 20.48 -13.47
#